data_AF-A0A0P1NWI6-F1
#
_entry.id   AF-A0A0P1NWI6-F1
#
_cell.length_a   1.000
_cell.length_b   1.000
_cell.length_c   1.000
_cell.angle_alpha   90.00
_cell.angle_beta   90.00
_cell.angle_gamma   90.00
#
_symmetry.space_group_name_H-M   'P 1'
#
loop_
_entity.id
_entity.type
_entity.pdbx_description
1 polymer ?
#
loop_
_entity_poly.entity_id
_entity_poly.type
_entity_poly.pdbx_seq_one_letter_code
_entity_poly.pdbx_strand_id
1 'polypeptide(L)'
;MKVNALCDYNGDNRVDAFDVGRYVSFWTDKNYSASDIYPYDGQIPYVVVRGDGKLNVDDIFTFTKMWDYSRISGLPKVAVGFDVDNSERKELKVRRFDEFIFRPDVKGRFISYGFEIRHKGVRVMEFTTLRDGICLVYRDSLNDVIYFDYAKIGGIDEVGDGLFRMRLEGGDSVIVKFVAYDESSIESGKSSYEVEYVLKFEEVPREYALYQNYPNPFNPVTVIKFDLPEKVYVRLVVYDVVGRLVKVLCDGEFDAGRHSVSFDGSGLSSGVYFYRIEAGRFVKVMKMLLMK
;
A
#
# COMPACT_ATOMS: atom_id res chain seq x y z
N MET A 1 20.35 -35.01 12.26
CA MET A 1 20.64 -33.62 11.87
C MET A 1 19.75 -33.31 10.69
N LYS A 2 18.77 -32.41 10.82
CA LYS A 2 18.03 -31.94 9.64
C LYS A 2 19.03 -31.11 8.82
N VAL A 3 19.19 -31.43 7.55
CA VAL A 3 19.94 -30.61 6.61
C VAL A 3 18.90 -29.71 5.96
N ASN A 4 18.93 -28.42 6.28
CA ASN A 4 18.07 -27.44 5.63
C ASN A 4 18.61 -27.14 4.24
N ALA A 5 17.77 -26.57 3.38
CA ALA A 5 18.24 -26.02 2.12
C ALA A 5 19.25 -24.89 2.38
N LEU A 6 20.12 -24.60 1.41
CA LEU A 6 21.03 -23.46 1.51
C LEU A 6 20.22 -22.17 1.71
N CYS A 7 20.65 -21.31 2.64
CA CYS A 7 19.96 -20.06 3.02
C CYS A 7 18.60 -20.22 3.73
N ASP A 8 18.14 -21.42 4.04
CA ASP A 8 16.95 -21.67 4.88
C ASP A 8 17.41 -21.94 6.33
N TYR A 9 17.50 -20.88 7.14
CA TYR A 9 18.09 -20.91 8.47
C TYR A 9 17.10 -21.35 9.56
N ASN A 10 15.78 -21.18 9.36
CA ASN A 10 14.76 -21.69 10.30
C ASN A 10 14.24 -23.09 9.91
N GLY A 11 14.53 -23.58 8.71
CA GLY A 11 14.12 -24.91 8.23
C GLY A 11 12.64 -24.99 7.83
N ASP A 12 12.03 -23.87 7.44
CA ASP A 12 10.62 -23.81 7.05
C ASP A 12 10.40 -24.07 5.53
N ASN A 13 11.48 -24.35 4.80
CA ASN A 13 11.51 -24.54 3.34
C ASN A 13 11.12 -23.29 2.56
N ARG A 14 11.29 -22.11 3.15
CA ARG A 14 11.25 -20.81 2.50
C ARG A 14 12.58 -20.12 2.75
N VAL A 15 12.87 -19.14 1.90
CA VAL A 15 13.95 -18.19 2.15
C VAL A 15 13.23 -16.85 2.16
N ASP A 16 12.98 -16.33 3.35
CA ASP A 16 12.17 -15.13 3.55
C ASP A 16 12.89 -14.08 4.41
N ALA A 17 12.16 -13.07 4.88
CA ALA A 17 12.72 -12.01 5.70
C ALA A 17 13.50 -12.54 6.91
N PHE A 18 13.06 -13.62 7.56
CA PHE A 18 13.81 -14.23 8.66
C PHE A 18 15.22 -14.64 8.21
N ASP A 19 15.30 -15.33 7.08
CA ASP A 19 16.56 -15.85 6.55
C ASP A 19 17.49 -14.75 6.05
N VAL A 20 16.94 -13.74 5.38
CA VAL A 20 17.68 -12.55 4.95
C VAL A 20 18.30 -11.90 6.18
N GLY A 21 17.50 -11.74 7.24
CA GLY A 21 17.99 -11.15 8.47
C GLY A 21 19.05 -12.02 9.15
N ARG A 22 18.86 -13.34 9.24
CA ARG A 22 19.88 -14.25 9.77
C ARG A 22 21.18 -14.18 8.99
N TYR A 23 21.11 -14.22 7.67
CA TYR A 23 22.26 -14.08 6.78
C TYR A 23 23.02 -12.79 7.04
N VAL A 24 22.29 -11.66 7.11
CA VAL A 24 22.83 -10.33 7.39
C VAL A 24 23.50 -10.26 8.78
N SER A 25 22.93 -10.94 9.79
CA SER A 25 23.56 -11.06 11.11
C SER A 25 24.88 -11.84 11.02
N PHE A 26 24.89 -13.02 10.38
CA PHE A 26 26.09 -13.83 10.22
C PHE A 26 27.18 -13.13 9.41
N TRP A 27 26.77 -12.34 8.42
CA TRP A 27 27.68 -11.48 7.66
C TRP A 27 28.38 -10.47 8.56
N THR A 28 27.60 -9.78 9.40
CA THR A 28 28.08 -8.74 10.31
C THR A 28 29.03 -9.31 11.35
N ASP A 29 28.68 -10.46 11.93
CA ASP A 29 29.46 -11.14 12.96
C ASP A 29 30.68 -11.89 12.39
N LYS A 30 30.88 -11.86 11.06
CA LYS A 30 31.92 -12.61 10.33
C LYS A 30 31.85 -14.12 10.64
N ASN A 31 30.65 -14.66 10.76
CA ASN A 31 30.43 -16.10 10.90
C ASN A 31 30.50 -16.79 9.53
N TYR A 32 31.72 -16.96 9.01
CA TYR A 32 31.97 -17.54 7.69
C TYR A 32 31.24 -18.88 7.48
N SER A 33 31.16 -19.74 8.49
CA SER A 33 30.48 -21.04 8.38
C SER A 33 29.02 -20.95 7.93
N ALA A 34 28.37 -19.80 8.13
CA ALA A 34 26.97 -19.58 7.79
C ALA A 34 26.76 -18.50 6.70
N SER A 35 27.77 -17.67 6.41
CA SER A 35 27.65 -16.55 5.46
C SER A 35 28.58 -16.61 4.24
N ASP A 36 29.65 -17.42 4.28
CA ASP A 36 30.52 -17.75 3.14
C ASP A 36 29.92 -18.94 2.39
N ILE A 37 29.03 -18.62 1.44
CA ILE A 37 28.19 -19.59 0.74
C ILE A 37 28.61 -19.78 -0.73
N TYR A 38 29.69 -19.11 -1.14
CA TYR A 38 30.30 -19.19 -2.46
C TYR A 38 31.82 -19.44 -2.36
N PRO A 39 32.45 -20.21 -3.25
CA PRO A 39 31.86 -20.97 -4.35
C PRO A 39 31.13 -22.23 -3.86
N TYR A 40 30.28 -22.75 -4.73
CA TYR A 40 29.56 -24.00 -4.52
C TYR A 40 29.64 -24.87 -5.79
N ASP A 41 29.58 -26.18 -5.60
CA ASP A 41 29.43 -27.15 -6.69
C ASP A 41 27.94 -27.46 -6.89
N GLY A 42 27.51 -27.65 -8.14
CA GLY A 42 26.12 -28.03 -8.49
C GLY A 42 25.27 -26.89 -9.08
N GLN A 43 23.96 -27.05 -9.02
CA GLN A 43 22.98 -26.09 -9.55
C GLN A 43 21.92 -25.79 -8.51
N ILE A 44 21.57 -24.52 -8.34
CA ILE A 44 20.51 -24.09 -7.41
C ILE A 44 19.21 -24.85 -7.72
N PRO A 45 18.56 -25.45 -6.70
CA PRO A 45 18.84 -25.34 -5.26
C PRO A 45 19.78 -26.44 -4.70
N TYR A 46 20.22 -27.38 -5.53
CA TYR A 46 21.03 -28.54 -5.16
C TYR A 46 22.52 -28.24 -5.29
N VAL A 47 23.07 -27.65 -4.23
CA VAL A 47 24.46 -27.19 -4.20
C VAL A 47 25.23 -27.75 -3.01
N VAL A 48 26.54 -27.89 -3.18
CA VAL A 48 27.49 -28.21 -2.11
C VAL A 48 28.43 -27.03 -1.94
N VAL A 49 28.28 -26.29 -0.85
CA VAL A 49 29.11 -25.11 -0.55
C VAL A 49 30.55 -25.54 -0.27
N ARG A 50 31.50 -24.86 -0.90
CA ARG A 50 32.94 -24.96 -0.62
C ARG A 50 33.41 -23.81 0.27
N GLY A 51 32.95 -22.60 -0.02
CA GLY A 51 33.42 -21.37 0.62
C GLY A 51 34.85 -21.02 0.18
N ASP A 52 35.17 -19.73 0.10
CA ASP A 52 36.54 -19.27 -0.18
C ASP A 52 37.21 -18.53 0.99
N GLY A 53 36.54 -18.48 2.13
CA GLY A 53 36.94 -17.77 3.33
C GLY A 53 36.76 -16.26 3.25
N LYS A 54 36.01 -15.74 2.27
CA LYS A 54 35.76 -14.30 2.09
C LYS A 54 34.28 -14.04 1.98
N LEU A 55 33.83 -12.97 2.62
CA LEU A 55 32.47 -12.46 2.47
C LEU A 55 32.46 -11.37 1.40
N ASN A 56 31.87 -11.65 0.25
CA ASN A 56 31.83 -10.73 -0.89
C ASN A 56 30.51 -10.78 -1.70
N VAL A 57 30.42 -9.97 -2.74
CA VAL A 57 29.18 -9.85 -3.54
C VAL A 57 28.67 -11.18 -4.11
N ASP A 58 29.53 -12.17 -4.34
CA ASP A 58 29.15 -13.48 -4.86
C ASP A 58 28.33 -14.29 -3.85
N ASP A 59 28.61 -14.15 -2.55
CA ASP A 59 27.80 -14.74 -1.49
C ASP A 59 26.41 -14.09 -1.47
N ILE A 60 26.33 -12.76 -1.54
CA ILE A 60 25.05 -12.04 -1.55
C ILE A 60 24.24 -12.43 -2.78
N PHE A 61 24.90 -12.59 -3.92
CA PHE A 61 24.27 -13.03 -5.16
C PHE A 61 23.78 -14.47 -5.07
N THR A 62 24.54 -15.35 -4.41
CA THR A 62 24.13 -16.74 -4.14
C THR A 62 22.90 -16.79 -3.24
N PHE A 63 22.89 -16.00 -2.17
CA PHE A 63 21.72 -15.85 -1.30
C PHE A 63 20.50 -15.38 -2.11
N THR A 64 20.67 -14.33 -2.91
CA THR A 64 19.59 -13.75 -3.74
C THR A 64 19.01 -14.76 -4.71
N LYS A 65 19.84 -15.62 -5.31
CA LYS A 65 19.36 -16.69 -6.20
C LYS A 65 18.58 -17.78 -5.45
N MET A 66 19.02 -18.17 -4.26
CA MET A 66 18.28 -19.12 -3.43
C MET A 66 16.93 -18.53 -2.99
N TRP A 67 16.92 -17.23 -2.65
CA TRP A 67 15.71 -16.47 -2.35
C TRP A 67 14.72 -16.45 -3.51
N ASP A 68 15.18 -16.07 -4.71
CA ASP A 68 14.35 -16.02 -5.92
C ASP A 68 13.80 -17.42 -6.29
N TYR A 69 14.65 -18.45 -6.21
CA TYR A 69 14.23 -19.83 -6.43
C TYR A 69 13.14 -20.27 -5.45
N SER A 70 13.29 -19.94 -4.17
CA SER A 70 12.31 -20.25 -3.12
C SER A 70 10.95 -19.60 -3.40
N ARG A 71 10.94 -18.39 -3.96
CA ARG A 71 9.72 -17.67 -4.37
C ARG A 71 9.05 -18.27 -5.61
N ILE A 72 9.82 -18.72 -6.60
CA ILE A 72 9.27 -19.24 -7.87
C ILE A 72 8.82 -20.70 -7.75
N SER A 73 9.64 -21.55 -7.13
CA SER A 73 9.49 -23.02 -7.19
C SER A 73 9.21 -23.67 -5.84
N GLY A 74 9.47 -22.97 -4.74
CA GLY A 74 9.54 -23.56 -3.40
C GLY A 74 10.72 -24.51 -3.23
N LEU A 75 11.18 -24.72 -1.98
CA LEU A 75 12.26 -25.65 -1.69
C LEU A 75 11.72 -27.10 -1.53
N PRO A 76 12.50 -28.13 -1.92
CA PRO A 76 12.09 -29.54 -1.81
C PRO A 76 11.84 -29.97 -0.35
N LYS A 77 10.74 -30.71 -0.11
CA LYS A 77 10.22 -31.02 1.25
C LYS A 77 10.79 -32.30 1.89
N VAL A 78 10.94 -32.27 3.21
CA VAL A 78 10.51 -33.37 4.12
C VAL A 78 9.34 -32.84 4.94
N ALA A 79 8.20 -33.53 4.93
CA ALA A 79 6.91 -33.02 5.40
C ALA A 79 6.82 -32.91 6.94
N VAL A 80 6.47 -31.71 7.45
CA VAL A 80 5.67 -31.48 8.68
C VAL A 80 4.90 -30.15 8.52
N GLY A 81 3.65 -30.11 9.00
CA GLY A 81 2.66 -29.05 8.75
C GLY A 81 2.82 -27.76 9.56
N PHE A 82 2.07 -26.74 9.13
CA PHE A 82 2.02 -25.39 9.69
C PHE A 82 0.59 -25.01 10.08
N ASP A 83 0.47 -24.35 11.23
CA ASP A 83 -0.76 -23.90 11.87
C ASP A 83 -1.06 -22.44 11.49
N VAL A 84 -2.34 -22.13 11.33
CA VAL A 84 -2.86 -20.85 10.84
C VAL A 84 -3.88 -20.35 11.86
N ASP A 85 -3.54 -19.30 12.60
CA ASP A 85 -4.39 -18.12 12.89
C ASP A 85 -3.95 -17.36 14.16
N ASN A 86 -3.48 -16.13 13.97
CA ASN A 86 -3.87 -14.94 14.74
C ASN A 86 -3.02 -13.75 14.27
N SER A 87 -3.53 -12.94 13.34
CA SER A 87 -2.95 -11.63 13.01
C SER A 87 -3.96 -10.52 13.22
N GLU A 88 -3.49 -9.38 13.73
CA GLU A 88 -4.31 -8.18 13.91
C GLU A 88 -4.64 -7.58 12.53
N ARG A 89 -5.92 -7.28 12.28
CA ARG A 89 -6.38 -6.69 11.01
C ARG A 89 -6.74 -5.22 11.18
N LYS A 90 -6.10 -4.34 10.41
CA LYS A 90 -6.32 -2.88 10.43
C LYS A 90 -6.84 -2.39 9.08
N GLU A 91 -7.98 -1.69 9.09
CA GLU A 91 -8.49 -1.02 7.89
C GLU A 91 -8.06 0.44 7.86
N LEU A 92 -7.49 0.89 6.74
CA LEU A 92 -7.10 2.28 6.52
C LEU A 92 -7.79 2.81 5.26
N LYS A 93 -8.40 3.99 5.37
CA LYS A 93 -8.91 4.73 4.23
C LYS A 93 -7.77 5.52 3.60
N VAL A 94 -7.53 5.32 2.31
CA VAL A 94 -6.46 5.99 1.56
C VAL A 94 -7.11 6.78 0.42
N ARG A 95 -6.80 8.07 0.29
CA ARG A 95 -7.31 8.85 -0.85
C ARG A 95 -6.49 8.48 -2.09
N ARG A 96 -7.16 8.41 -3.24
CA ARG A 96 -6.49 8.09 -4.52
C ARG A 96 -5.45 9.18 -4.80
N PHE A 97 -4.17 8.80 -4.92
CA PHE A 97 -2.94 9.62 -4.98
C PHE A 97 -2.18 9.88 -3.66
N ASP A 98 -2.61 9.35 -2.52
CA ASP A 98 -1.83 9.47 -1.29
C ASP A 98 -0.59 8.55 -1.27
N GLU A 99 0.47 9.10 -0.71
CA GLU A 99 1.69 8.39 -0.36
C GLU A 99 1.41 7.48 0.84
N PHE A 100 1.54 6.16 0.67
CA PHE A 100 1.47 5.24 1.79
C PHE A 100 2.87 5.07 2.38
N ILE A 101 3.07 5.62 3.58
CA ILE A 101 4.28 5.37 4.37
C ILE A 101 3.93 4.37 5.46
N PHE A 102 4.60 3.21 5.40
CA PHE A 102 4.42 2.15 6.37
C PHE A 102 5.23 2.42 7.64
N ARG A 103 4.55 2.46 8.78
CA ARG A 103 5.11 2.80 10.11
C ARG A 103 4.67 1.76 11.14
N PRO A 104 5.29 0.57 11.17
CA PRO A 104 4.97 -0.44 12.16
C PRO A 104 5.55 -0.05 13.53
N ASP A 105 4.89 -0.50 14.59
CA ASP A 105 5.33 -0.31 15.97
C ASP A 105 6.28 -1.45 16.37
N VAL A 106 7.45 -1.52 15.72
CA VAL A 106 8.48 -2.53 15.99
C VAL A 106 9.84 -1.86 16.23
N LYS A 107 10.58 -2.35 17.23
CA LYS A 107 11.93 -1.87 17.60
C LYS A 107 12.81 -3.04 18.04
N GLY A 108 14.11 -2.93 17.80
CA GLY A 108 15.07 -4.00 18.08
C GLY A 108 16.40 -3.72 17.42
N ARG A 109 17.49 -4.34 17.90
CA ARG A 109 18.86 -4.25 17.34
C ARG A 109 19.00 -5.10 16.09
N PHE A 110 18.11 -6.07 15.92
CA PHE A 110 17.91 -6.84 14.70
C PHE A 110 16.42 -6.74 14.33
N ILE A 111 16.11 -6.21 13.14
CA ILE A 111 14.78 -6.32 12.58
C ILE A 111 14.90 -6.69 11.10
N SER A 112 14.22 -7.78 10.74
CA SER A 112 13.90 -8.11 9.36
C SER A 112 12.40 -8.21 9.19
N TYR A 113 11.90 -7.87 8.02
CA TYR A 113 10.47 -7.90 7.76
C TYR A 113 10.13 -8.23 6.32
N GLY A 114 9.02 -8.93 6.17
CA GLY A 114 8.44 -9.32 4.90
C GLY A 114 7.07 -8.66 4.71
N PHE A 115 6.73 -8.31 3.49
CA PHE A 115 5.36 -7.95 3.14
C PHE A 115 4.87 -8.54 1.83
N GLU A 116 3.61 -8.97 1.87
CA GLU A 116 2.83 -9.40 0.71
C GLU A 116 1.85 -8.28 0.38
N ILE A 117 2.03 -7.66 -0.78
CA ILE A 117 1.10 -6.66 -1.33
C ILE A 117 0.23 -7.35 -2.35
N ARG A 118 -1.04 -7.58 -2.00
CA ARG A 118 -2.04 -8.05 -2.95
C ARG A 118 -2.89 -6.88 -3.41
N HIS A 119 -3.01 -6.70 -4.71
CA HIS A 119 -3.80 -5.60 -5.25
C HIS A 119 -4.77 -6.05 -6.33
N LYS A 120 -5.91 -5.36 -6.45
CA LYS A 120 -6.85 -5.57 -7.55
C LYS A 120 -7.11 -4.25 -8.25
N GLY A 121 -6.61 -4.13 -9.48
CA GLY A 121 -6.74 -2.91 -10.30
C GLY A 121 -5.93 -1.70 -9.78
N VAL A 122 -5.07 -1.90 -8.78
CA VAL A 122 -4.14 -0.88 -8.25
C VAL A 122 -2.80 -1.08 -8.93
N ARG A 123 -2.19 0.01 -9.38
CA ARG A 123 -0.82 0.02 -9.88
C ARG A 123 0.10 0.58 -8.80
N VAL A 124 1.12 -0.20 -8.42
CA VAL A 124 2.24 0.32 -7.62
C VAL A 124 3.15 1.11 -8.55
N MET A 125 3.09 2.44 -8.45
CA MET A 125 3.83 3.36 -9.31
C MET A 125 5.28 3.51 -8.84
N GLU A 126 5.47 3.59 -7.53
CA GLU A 126 6.77 3.76 -6.91
C GLU A 126 6.81 2.97 -5.60
N PHE A 127 7.96 2.38 -5.33
CA PHE A 127 8.26 1.73 -4.06
C PHE A 127 9.68 2.13 -3.67
N THR A 128 9.82 2.74 -2.49
CA THR A 128 11.09 3.31 -2.02
C THR A 128 11.31 2.91 -0.58
N THR A 129 12.45 2.27 -0.29
CA THR A 129 12.88 2.03 1.10
C THR A 129 13.30 3.36 1.71
N LEU A 130 12.87 3.62 2.94
CA LEU A 130 13.23 4.85 3.66
C LEU A 130 14.46 4.65 4.57
N ARG A 131 15.06 3.46 4.48
CA ARG A 131 16.15 2.99 5.33
C ARG A 131 17.16 2.21 4.49
N ASP A 132 18.41 2.30 4.90
CA ASP A 132 19.50 1.51 4.31
C ASP A 132 19.43 0.06 4.80
N GLY A 133 19.53 -0.88 3.88
CA GLY A 133 19.46 -2.31 4.16
C GLY A 133 19.45 -3.13 2.88
N ILE A 134 19.44 -4.46 3.03
CA ILE A 134 19.21 -5.37 1.90
C ILE A 134 17.70 -5.45 1.67
N CYS A 135 17.28 -5.13 0.46
CA CYS A 135 15.89 -5.22 0.03
C CYS A 135 15.80 -6.15 -1.19
N LEU A 136 14.96 -7.18 -1.08
CA LEU A 136 14.67 -8.14 -2.13
C LEU A 136 13.20 -7.97 -2.54
N VAL A 137 12.95 -7.92 -3.86
CA VAL A 137 11.62 -7.65 -4.42
C VAL A 137 11.30 -8.64 -5.52
N TYR A 138 10.16 -9.30 -5.40
CA TYR A 138 9.66 -10.23 -6.41
C TYR A 138 8.22 -9.83 -6.78
N ARG A 139 7.97 -9.67 -8.08
CA ARG A 139 6.67 -9.27 -8.62
C ARG A 139 6.03 -10.44 -9.35
N ASP A 140 4.97 -10.98 -8.78
CA ASP A 140 4.11 -11.94 -9.44
C ASP A 140 2.99 -11.21 -10.19
N SER A 141 3.22 -11.01 -11.49
CA SER A 141 2.26 -10.32 -12.37
C SER A 141 1.04 -11.17 -12.72
N LEU A 142 1.06 -12.49 -12.47
CA LEU A 142 -0.09 -13.36 -12.74
C LEU A 142 -1.11 -13.29 -11.60
N ASN A 143 -0.63 -13.15 -10.37
CA ASN A 143 -1.46 -13.12 -9.17
C ASN A 143 -1.68 -11.70 -8.61
N ASP A 144 -1.12 -10.67 -9.25
CA ASP A 144 -1.13 -9.28 -8.77
C ASP A 144 -0.59 -9.17 -7.33
N VAL A 145 0.50 -9.89 -7.07
CA VAL A 145 1.17 -9.93 -5.76
C VAL A 145 2.58 -9.41 -5.89
N ILE A 146 2.99 -8.57 -4.94
CA ILE A 146 4.38 -8.17 -4.79
C ILE A 146 4.87 -8.63 -3.43
N TYR A 147 5.96 -9.40 -3.45
CA TYR A 147 6.68 -9.83 -2.26
C TYR A 147 7.88 -8.93 -2.05
N PHE A 148 8.11 -8.60 -0.80
CA PHE A 148 9.24 -7.81 -0.38
C PHE A 148 9.80 -8.39 0.90
N ASP A 149 11.10 -8.60 0.92
CA ASP A 149 11.82 -8.94 2.13
C ASP A 149 12.93 -7.92 2.35
N TYR A 150 13.07 -7.50 3.59
CA TYR A 150 14.04 -6.49 3.98
C TYR A 150 14.75 -6.91 5.25
N ALA A 151 16.06 -6.66 5.31
CA ALA A 151 16.82 -6.72 6.54
C ALA A 151 17.78 -5.53 6.67
N LYS A 152 17.83 -4.96 7.87
CA LYS A 152 18.79 -3.92 8.23
C LYS A 152 19.66 -4.35 9.41
N ILE A 153 20.96 -4.14 9.23
CA ILE A 153 21.96 -4.28 10.30
C ILE A 153 21.80 -3.12 11.29
N GLY A 154 21.80 -3.42 12.59
CA GLY A 154 21.67 -2.41 13.65
C GLY A 154 20.22 -2.05 13.99
N GLY A 155 19.26 -2.63 13.27
CA GLY A 155 17.85 -2.57 13.67
C GLY A 155 17.15 -1.23 13.45
N ILE A 156 16.08 -1.02 14.22
CA ILE A 156 15.24 0.17 14.18
C ILE A 156 15.19 0.75 15.60
N ASP A 157 15.79 1.95 15.75
CA ASP A 157 15.99 2.60 17.05
C ASP A 157 14.76 3.39 17.52
N GLU A 158 13.88 3.82 16.62
CA GLU A 158 12.70 4.62 16.92
C GLU A 158 11.40 3.98 16.41
N VAL A 159 10.38 3.97 17.28
CA VAL A 159 9.03 3.48 16.97
C VAL A 159 8.30 4.47 16.06
N GLY A 160 7.54 3.95 15.08
CA GLY A 160 6.71 4.78 14.21
C GLY A 160 7.49 5.44 13.07
N ASP A 161 8.77 5.10 12.93
CA ASP A 161 9.58 5.52 11.81
C ASP A 161 9.12 4.84 10.50
N GLY A 162 9.13 5.60 9.41
CA GLY A 162 8.77 5.07 8.09
C GLY A 162 9.80 4.04 7.62
N LEU A 163 9.34 2.85 7.23
CA LEU A 163 10.19 1.78 6.69
C LEU A 163 10.27 1.84 5.18
N PHE A 164 9.11 1.94 4.55
CA PHE A 164 9.00 2.09 3.12
C PHE A 164 7.87 3.05 2.78
N ARG A 165 7.97 3.56 1.56
CA ARG A 165 7.02 4.44 0.92
C ARG A 165 6.55 3.79 -0.34
N MET A 166 5.24 3.81 -0.56
CA MET A 166 4.64 3.32 -1.78
C MET A 166 3.69 4.36 -2.36
N ARG A 167 3.83 4.60 -3.66
CA ARG A 167 2.90 5.43 -4.42
C ARG A 167 1.97 4.51 -5.20
N LEU A 168 0.68 4.64 -4.94
CA LEU A 168 -0.38 3.79 -5.49
C LEU A 168 -1.25 4.59 -6.46
N GLU A 169 -1.64 3.98 -7.58
CA GLU A 169 -2.57 4.56 -8.54
C GLU A 169 -3.69 3.59 -8.90
N GLY A 170 -4.94 4.03 -8.73
CA GLY A 170 -6.13 3.25 -9.13
C GLY A 170 -6.47 2.10 -8.19
N GLY A 171 -7.55 1.38 -8.53
CA GLY A 171 -7.97 0.13 -7.89
C GLY A 171 -8.89 0.26 -6.68
N ASP A 172 -9.36 -0.88 -6.20
CA ASP A 172 -10.40 -0.99 -5.16
C ASP A 172 -9.79 -1.05 -3.76
N SER A 173 -8.80 -1.93 -3.58
CA SER A 173 -8.09 -2.11 -2.32
C SER A 173 -6.70 -2.68 -2.53
N VAL A 174 -5.80 -2.37 -1.60
CA VAL A 174 -4.52 -3.05 -1.42
C VAL A 174 -4.54 -3.74 -0.06
N ILE A 175 -4.16 -5.00 -0.02
CA ILE A 175 -3.90 -5.72 1.22
C ILE A 175 -2.38 -5.79 1.39
N VAL A 176 -1.88 -5.31 2.52
CA VAL A 176 -0.48 -5.41 2.92
C VAL A 176 -0.41 -6.33 4.13
N LYS A 177 0.10 -7.54 3.96
CA LYS A 177 0.48 -8.40 5.09
C LYS A 177 1.89 -8.04 5.49
N PHE A 178 2.14 -7.83 6.78
CA PHE A 178 3.45 -7.51 7.32
C PHE A 178 3.82 -8.52 8.39
N VAL A 179 5.05 -9.01 8.32
CA VAL A 179 5.65 -9.89 9.33
C VAL A 179 7.01 -9.30 9.68
N ALA A 180 7.33 -9.21 10.96
CA ALA A 180 8.65 -8.82 11.44
C ALA A 180 9.26 -9.90 12.34
N TYR A 181 10.58 -9.93 12.34
CA TYR A 181 11.41 -10.81 13.16
C TYR A 181 12.45 -9.97 13.89
N ASP A 182 12.63 -10.24 15.17
CA ASP A 182 13.58 -9.56 16.05
C ASP A 182 14.57 -10.53 16.71
N GLU A 183 15.31 -10.08 17.73
CA GLU A 183 16.25 -10.96 18.44
C GLU A 183 15.58 -12.16 19.12
N SER A 184 14.32 -12.06 19.51
CA SER A 184 13.57 -13.19 20.10
C SER A 184 13.20 -14.23 19.04
N SER A 185 13.04 -13.81 17.79
CA SER A 185 12.77 -14.69 16.65
C SER A 185 13.94 -15.63 16.35
N ILE A 186 15.18 -15.21 16.62
CA ILE A 186 16.40 -15.99 16.43
C ILE A 186 16.29 -17.36 17.10
N GLU A 187 15.89 -17.40 18.37
CA GLU A 187 15.80 -18.65 19.14
C GLU A 187 14.50 -19.40 18.90
N SER A 188 13.39 -18.68 18.71
CA SER A 188 12.06 -19.28 18.60
C SER A 188 11.72 -19.76 17.20
N GLY A 189 12.36 -19.22 16.16
CA GLY A 189 11.97 -19.40 14.76
C GLY A 189 10.60 -18.80 14.42
N LYS A 190 10.02 -18.00 15.32
CA LYS A 190 8.70 -17.39 15.16
C LYS A 190 8.82 -15.88 14.91
N SER A 191 7.85 -15.34 14.18
CA SER A 191 7.67 -13.90 14.00
C SER A 191 7.46 -13.21 15.35
N SER A 192 8.00 -12.00 15.50
CA SER A 192 7.78 -11.17 16.68
C SER A 192 6.57 -10.25 16.53
N TYR A 193 6.17 -9.97 15.28
CA TYR A 193 5.03 -9.12 14.98
C TYR A 193 4.39 -9.47 13.63
N GLU A 194 3.06 -9.51 13.60
CA GLU A 194 2.27 -9.76 12.38
C GLU A 194 1.06 -8.84 12.33
N VAL A 195 0.81 -8.22 11.18
CA VAL A 195 -0.36 -7.36 10.96
C VAL A 195 -0.79 -7.38 9.50
N GLU A 196 -2.10 -7.36 9.27
CA GLU A 196 -2.69 -7.19 7.95
C GLU A 196 -3.33 -5.81 7.83
N TYR A 197 -2.86 -4.99 6.89
CA TYR A 197 -3.47 -3.72 6.53
C TYR A 197 -4.34 -3.86 5.29
N VAL A 198 -5.58 -3.39 5.37
CA VAL A 198 -6.47 -3.27 4.22
C VAL A 198 -6.63 -1.79 3.88
N LEU A 199 -5.96 -1.37 2.80
CA LEU A 199 -6.07 -0.03 2.25
C LEU A 199 -7.28 0.01 1.31
N LYS A 200 -8.34 0.72 1.70
CA LYS A 200 -9.50 0.96 0.83
C LYS A 200 -9.34 2.31 0.15
N PHE A 201 -9.37 2.33 -1.18
CA PHE A 201 -9.27 3.58 -1.93
C PHE A 201 -10.63 4.24 -2.02
N GLU A 202 -10.71 5.50 -1.59
CA GLU A 202 -11.86 6.32 -1.91
C GLU A 202 -11.71 6.83 -3.34
N GLU A 203 -12.73 6.58 -4.18
CA GLU A 203 -12.79 7.11 -5.54
C GLU A 203 -12.95 8.63 -5.51
N VAL A 204 -11.83 9.34 -5.40
CA VAL A 204 -11.79 10.79 -5.58
C VAL A 204 -11.91 11.10 -7.09
N PRO A 205 -12.81 12.01 -7.50
CA PRO A 205 -12.90 12.46 -8.89
C PRO A 205 -11.57 13.01 -9.40
N ARG A 206 -11.28 12.84 -10.70
CA ARG A 206 -10.04 13.35 -11.32
C ARG A 206 -10.13 14.81 -11.74
N GLU A 207 -11.34 15.30 -11.98
CA GLU A 207 -11.60 16.62 -12.52
C GLU A 207 -12.76 17.25 -11.77
N TYR A 208 -12.80 18.58 -11.80
CA TYR A 208 -13.96 19.32 -11.36
C TYR A 208 -15.14 19.03 -12.29
N ALA A 209 -16.31 18.74 -11.72
CA ALA A 209 -17.53 18.60 -12.50
C ALA A 209 -18.71 19.23 -11.78
N LEU A 210 -19.59 19.89 -12.55
CA LEU A 210 -20.94 20.24 -12.13
C LEU A 210 -21.91 19.45 -13.03
N TYR A 211 -22.77 18.67 -12.40
CA TYR A 211 -23.74 17.82 -13.08
C TYR A 211 -25.08 18.52 -13.21
N GLN A 212 -25.87 18.06 -14.19
CA GLN A 212 -27.24 18.53 -14.30
C GLN A 212 -28.03 18.10 -13.06
N ASN A 213 -28.82 19.03 -12.51
CA ASN A 213 -29.68 18.76 -11.38
C ASN A 213 -30.70 17.66 -11.73
N TYR A 214 -31.02 16.80 -10.77
CA TYR A 214 -32.01 15.73 -10.96
C TYR A 214 -33.00 15.68 -9.80
N PRO A 215 -34.32 15.66 -10.07
CA PRO A 215 -34.96 15.75 -11.40
C PRO A 215 -34.77 17.13 -12.06
N ASN A 216 -34.93 17.21 -13.39
CA ASN A 216 -35.05 18.46 -14.15
C ASN A 216 -35.90 18.21 -15.42
N PRO A 217 -37.12 18.78 -15.55
CA PRO A 217 -37.76 19.75 -14.65
C PRO A 217 -37.97 19.20 -13.23
N PHE A 218 -38.01 20.08 -12.23
CA PHE A 218 -38.18 19.68 -10.82
C PHE A 218 -39.40 20.32 -10.16
N ASN A 219 -39.94 19.68 -9.12
CA ASN A 219 -41.09 20.16 -8.34
C ASN A 219 -41.08 19.64 -6.89
N PRO A 220 -41.05 20.52 -5.86
CA PRO A 220 -40.26 21.74 -5.83
C PRO A 220 -38.79 21.48 -5.47
N VAL A 221 -38.40 20.21 -5.26
CA VAL A 221 -37.06 19.83 -4.80
C VAL A 221 -36.25 19.16 -5.91
N THR A 222 -34.96 19.49 -5.98
CA THR A 222 -33.98 18.85 -6.86
C THR A 222 -32.65 18.68 -6.13
N VAL A 223 -31.80 17.80 -6.64
CA VAL A 223 -30.44 17.60 -6.12
C VAL A 223 -29.42 18.02 -7.17
N ILE A 224 -28.47 18.85 -6.77
CA ILE A 224 -27.33 19.28 -7.58
C ILE A 224 -26.11 18.50 -7.10
N LYS A 225 -25.44 17.82 -8.02
CA LYS A 225 -24.21 17.07 -7.73
C LYS A 225 -23.00 17.78 -8.33
N PHE A 226 -21.87 17.70 -7.65
CA PHE A 226 -20.59 18.19 -8.17
C PHE A 226 -19.43 17.36 -7.62
N ASP A 227 -18.34 17.34 -8.38
CA ASP A 227 -17.14 16.59 -8.10
C ASP A 227 -15.98 17.55 -7.87
N LEU A 228 -15.18 17.28 -6.83
CA LEU A 228 -13.98 18.02 -6.47
C LEU A 228 -12.77 17.08 -6.46
N PRO A 229 -11.72 17.34 -7.26
CA PRO A 229 -10.50 16.53 -7.24
C PRO A 229 -9.59 16.81 -6.04
N GLU A 230 -9.76 17.96 -5.40
CA GLU A 230 -8.96 18.39 -4.25
C GLU A 230 -9.81 19.18 -3.25
N LYS A 231 -9.29 19.35 -2.02
CA LYS A 231 -9.92 20.20 -1.01
C LYS A 231 -9.90 21.65 -1.49
N VAL A 232 -11.06 22.31 -1.56
CA VAL A 232 -11.16 23.67 -2.09
C VAL A 232 -12.36 24.41 -1.48
N TYR A 233 -12.28 25.75 -1.46
CA TYR A 233 -13.43 26.59 -1.16
C TYR A 233 -14.44 26.54 -2.32
N VAL A 234 -15.68 26.17 -2.00
CA VAL A 234 -16.79 26.04 -2.95
C VAL A 234 -17.87 27.05 -2.60
N ARG A 235 -18.33 27.74 -3.64
CA ARG A 235 -19.51 28.61 -3.59
C ARG A 235 -20.49 28.22 -4.69
N LEU A 236 -21.66 27.70 -4.29
CA LEU A 236 -22.73 27.29 -5.21
C LEU A 236 -23.93 28.21 -5.02
N VAL A 237 -24.30 28.95 -6.07
CA VAL A 237 -25.34 29.98 -6.01
C VAL A 237 -26.36 29.78 -7.12
N VAL A 238 -27.63 29.99 -6.78
CA VAL A 238 -28.77 30.01 -7.71
C VAL A 238 -29.12 31.45 -8.07
N TYR A 239 -29.37 31.70 -9.34
CA TYR A 239 -29.77 32.96 -9.94
C TYR A 239 -31.04 32.80 -10.77
N ASP A 240 -31.81 33.89 -10.91
CA ASP A 240 -32.92 33.96 -11.87
C ASP A 240 -32.44 34.36 -13.28
N VAL A 241 -33.37 34.46 -14.23
CA VAL A 241 -33.07 34.79 -15.64
C VAL A 241 -32.48 36.20 -15.84
N VAL A 242 -32.64 37.11 -14.88
CA VAL A 242 -32.09 38.47 -14.92
C VAL A 242 -30.75 38.55 -14.20
N GLY A 243 -30.27 37.44 -13.63
CA GLY A 243 -29.01 37.36 -12.89
C GLY A 243 -29.13 37.80 -11.43
N ARG A 244 -30.34 37.95 -10.88
CA ARG A 244 -30.51 38.24 -9.45
C ARG A 244 -30.21 36.99 -8.63
N LEU A 245 -29.45 37.16 -7.56
CA LEU A 245 -29.16 36.10 -6.61
C LEU A 245 -30.45 35.65 -5.93
N VAL A 246 -30.77 34.36 -6.03
CA VAL A 246 -31.96 33.74 -5.44
C VAL A 246 -31.59 33.06 -4.12
N LYS A 247 -30.54 32.23 -4.14
CA LYS A 247 -30.12 31.47 -2.95
C LYS A 247 -28.66 31.05 -3.06
N VAL A 248 -27.93 31.13 -1.95
CA VAL A 248 -26.62 30.48 -1.80
C VAL A 248 -26.88 29.09 -1.23
N LEU A 249 -26.46 28.04 -1.95
CA LEU A 249 -26.69 26.64 -1.57
C LEU A 249 -25.56 26.08 -0.70
N CYS A 250 -24.32 26.49 -0.98
CA CYS A 250 -23.18 26.28 -0.10
C CYS A 250 -22.14 27.38 -0.32
N ASP A 251 -21.37 27.67 0.74
CA ASP A 251 -20.30 28.68 0.76
C ASP A 251 -19.30 28.29 1.85
N GLY A 252 -18.23 27.59 1.50
CA GLY A 252 -17.29 27.05 2.48
C GLY A 252 -16.22 26.12 1.90
N GLU A 253 -15.33 25.62 2.75
CA GLU A 253 -14.35 24.59 2.35
C GLU A 253 -15.02 23.21 2.24
N PHE A 254 -14.74 22.49 1.16
CA PHE A 254 -15.16 21.11 0.94
C PHE A 254 -13.94 20.24 0.67
N ASP A 255 -13.92 19.02 1.24
CA ASP A 255 -12.92 18.00 0.92
C ASP A 255 -13.03 17.53 -0.54
N ALA A 256 -11.96 16.92 -1.05
CA ALA A 256 -12.00 16.20 -2.32
C ALA A 256 -13.05 15.08 -2.27
N GLY A 257 -13.80 14.87 -3.35
CA GLY A 257 -14.85 13.87 -3.41
C GLY A 257 -16.06 14.28 -4.24
N ARG A 258 -17.10 13.44 -4.20
CA ARG A 258 -18.40 13.72 -4.80
C ARG A 258 -19.34 14.31 -3.76
N HIS A 259 -19.96 15.44 -4.09
CA HIS A 259 -20.85 16.18 -3.20
C HIS A 259 -22.24 16.34 -3.82
N SER A 260 -23.24 16.51 -2.96
CA SER A 260 -24.61 16.79 -3.38
C SER A 260 -25.28 17.79 -2.46
N VAL A 261 -25.97 18.77 -3.05
CA VAL A 261 -26.74 19.77 -2.31
C VAL A 261 -28.17 19.77 -2.81
N SER A 262 -29.11 19.72 -1.86
CA SER A 262 -30.55 19.80 -2.13
C SER A 262 -30.97 21.25 -2.34
N PHE A 263 -31.79 21.50 -3.35
CA PHE A 263 -32.40 22.80 -3.60
C PHE A 263 -33.92 22.67 -3.56
N ASP A 264 -34.54 23.39 -2.62
CA ASP A 264 -36.00 23.55 -2.53
C ASP A 264 -36.41 24.91 -3.12
N GLY A 265 -37.20 24.84 -4.20
CA GLY A 265 -37.81 25.96 -4.91
C GLY A 265 -39.26 26.25 -4.51
N SER A 266 -39.75 25.74 -3.38
CA SER A 266 -41.13 25.92 -2.91
C SER A 266 -41.56 27.39 -2.81
N GLY A 267 -40.65 28.32 -2.51
CA GLY A 267 -40.91 29.77 -2.48
C GLY A 267 -40.80 30.50 -3.83
N LEU A 268 -40.52 29.80 -4.93
CA LEU A 268 -40.23 30.40 -6.24
C LEU A 268 -41.33 30.16 -7.27
N SER A 269 -41.46 31.03 -8.27
CA SER A 269 -42.37 30.84 -9.40
C SER A 269 -41.86 29.75 -10.36
N SER A 270 -42.75 29.04 -11.05
CA SER A 270 -42.36 28.18 -12.18
C SER A 270 -41.56 28.99 -13.20
N GLY A 271 -40.46 28.45 -13.69
CA GLY A 271 -39.57 29.20 -14.57
C GLY A 271 -38.16 28.64 -14.66
N VAL A 272 -37.35 29.32 -15.47
CA VAL A 272 -35.94 28.96 -15.69
C VAL A 272 -35.08 29.62 -14.60
N TYR A 273 -34.16 28.84 -14.06
CA TYR A 273 -33.15 29.30 -13.12
C TYR A 273 -31.77 28.81 -13.56
N PHE A 274 -30.73 29.48 -13.08
CA PHE A 274 -29.35 29.10 -13.32
C PHE A 274 -28.67 28.84 -11.98
N TYR A 275 -27.78 27.85 -11.93
CA TYR A 275 -26.90 27.67 -10.80
C TYR A 275 -25.45 27.70 -11.27
N ARG A 276 -24.62 28.36 -10.48
CA ARG A 276 -23.21 28.59 -10.76
C ARG A 276 -22.39 28.09 -9.59
N ILE A 277 -21.42 27.23 -9.88
CA ILE A 277 -20.39 26.81 -8.92
C ILE A 277 -19.11 27.59 -9.19
N GLU A 278 -18.46 28.04 -8.13
CA GLU A 278 -17.07 28.48 -8.10
C GLU A 278 -16.32 27.54 -7.14
N ALA A 279 -15.28 26.87 -7.64
CA ALA A 279 -14.42 25.98 -6.86
C ALA A 279 -12.95 26.22 -7.28
N GLY A 280 -12.25 27.09 -6.55
CA GLY A 280 -10.92 27.55 -6.94
C GLY A 280 -10.95 28.27 -8.30
N ARG A 281 -10.27 27.71 -9.31
CA ARG A 281 -10.30 28.23 -10.70
C ARG A 281 -11.45 27.68 -11.54
N PHE A 282 -12.15 26.65 -11.06
CA PHE A 282 -13.26 26.05 -11.78
C PHE A 282 -14.52 26.89 -11.59
N VAL A 283 -15.10 27.32 -12.71
CA VAL A 283 -16.39 28.01 -12.74
C VAL A 283 -17.26 27.33 -13.79
N LYS A 284 -18.46 26.89 -13.38
CA LYS A 284 -19.43 26.30 -14.30
C LYS A 284 -20.84 26.76 -13.97
N VAL A 285 -21.63 27.01 -15.01
CA VAL A 285 -23.03 27.44 -14.92
C VAL A 285 -23.90 26.42 -15.64
N MET A 286 -25.03 26.09 -15.03
CA MET A 286 -25.99 25.14 -15.57
C MET A 286 -27.42 25.67 -15.40
N LYS A 287 -28.32 25.23 -16.28
CA LYS A 287 -29.72 25.67 -16.35
C LYS A 287 -30.65 24.62 -15.75
N MET A 288 -31.59 25.05 -14.93
CA MET A 288 -32.66 24.22 -14.37
C MET A 288 -34.05 24.81 -14.63
N LEU A 289 -35.07 23.96 -14.70
CA LEU A 289 -36.46 24.34 -14.91
C LEU A 289 -37.32 23.91 -13.71
N LEU A 290 -37.88 24.88 -12.99
CA LEU A 290 -38.86 24.64 -11.94
C LEU A 290 -40.26 24.59 -12.56
N MET A 291 -41.00 23.51 -12.31
CA MET A 291 -42.36 23.33 -12.80
C MET A 291 -43.26 22.90 -11.64
N LYS A 292 -44.09 23.83 -11.15
CA LYS A 292 -45.12 23.54 -10.14
C LYS A 292 -46.41 23.05 -10.76
#